data_AF-A0A2G6LTN3-F1
#
_entry.id   AF-A0A2G6LTN3-F1
#
_cell.length_a   1.000
_cell.length_b   1.000
_cell.length_c   1.000
_cell.angle_alpha   90.00
_cell.angle_beta   90.00
_cell.angle_gamma   90.00
#
_symmetry.space_group_name_H-M   'P 1'
#
loop_
_entity.id
_entity.type
_entity.pdbx_description
1 polymer ?
#
loop_
_entity_poly.entity_id
_entity_poly.type
_entity_poly.pdbx_seq_one_letter_code
_entity_poly.pdbx_strand_id
1 'polypeptide(L)'
;ALRQQRYEDERIRNAIEGKIGEGKRRYSTDRVMTKLRETSETVISMVYLVMNLERLLREGASSYLMRIYHSLKACLLLEVLWGELDWSGMQGRG
;
A
#
# COMPACT_ATOMS: atom_id res chain seq x y z
N ALA A 1 -21.43 23.51 0.12
CA ALA A 1 -22.07 22.27 0.62
C ALA A 1 -22.48 21.31 -0.50
N LEU A 2 -23.60 21.51 -1.20
CA LEU A 2 -24.13 20.52 -2.16
C LEU A 2 -23.19 20.16 -3.32
N ARG A 3 -22.46 21.15 -3.87
CA ARG A 3 -21.45 20.92 -4.93
C ARG A 3 -20.24 20.12 -4.45
N GLN A 4 -19.78 20.38 -3.23
CA GLN A 4 -18.67 19.62 -2.63
C GLN A 4 -19.10 18.18 -2.33
N GLN A 5 -20.31 17.99 -1.82
CA GLN A 5 -20.86 16.65 -1.57
C GLN A 5 -20.94 15.82 -2.86
N ARG A 6 -21.51 16.39 -3.94
CA ARG A 6 -21.56 15.71 -5.25
C ARG A 6 -20.18 15.34 -5.79
N TYR A 7 -19.20 16.23 -5.64
CA TYR A 7 -17.83 15.96 -6.07
C TYR A 7 -17.19 14.80 -5.29
N GLU A 8 -17.38 14.77 -3.97
CA GLU A 8 -16.89 13.66 -3.14
C GLU A 8 -17.59 12.34 -3.47
N ASP A 9 -18.92 12.37 -3.67
CA ASP A 9 -19.70 11.19 -4.09
C ASP A 9 -19.22 10.66 -5.46
N GLU A 10 -18.97 11.55 -6.43
CA GLU A 10 -18.40 11.18 -7.72
C GLU A 10 -16.99 10.62 -7.60
N ARG A 11 -16.14 11.17 -6.72
CA ARG A 11 -14.79 10.65 -6.48
C ARG A 11 -14.84 9.24 -5.91
N ILE A 12 -15.72 8.98 -4.94
CA ILE A 12 -15.93 7.66 -4.35
C ILE A 12 -16.44 6.69 -5.40
N ARG A 13 -17.47 7.08 -6.17
CA ARG A 13 -18.01 6.24 -7.25
C ARG A 13 -16.94 5.87 -8.26
N ASN A 14 -16.16 6.83 -8.75
CA ASN A 14 -15.09 6.59 -9.73
C ASN A 14 -14.05 5.60 -9.17
N ALA A 15 -13.68 5.70 -7.90
CA ALA A 15 -12.76 4.77 -7.25
C ALA A 15 -13.35 3.34 -7.18
N ILE A 16 -14.63 3.21 -6.80
CA ILE A 16 -15.33 1.92 -6.74
C ILE A 16 -15.47 1.30 -8.13
N GLU A 17 -15.95 2.05 -9.11
CA GLU A 17 -16.09 1.59 -10.49
C GLU A 17 -14.75 1.19 -11.10
N GLY A 18 -13.68 1.91 -10.76
CA GLY A 18 -12.31 1.54 -11.14
C GLY A 18 -11.93 0.14 -10.65
N LYS A 19 -12.24 -0.20 -9.39
CA LYS A 19 -11.97 -1.53 -8.81
C LYS A 19 -12.88 -2.62 -9.37
N ILE A 20 -14.15 -2.32 -9.62
CA ILE A 20 -15.05 -3.24 -10.31
C ILE A 20 -14.54 -3.52 -11.74
N GLY A 21 -14.06 -2.47 -12.44
CA GLY A 21 -13.47 -2.59 -13.76
C GLY A 21 -12.17 -3.40 -13.77
N GLU A 22 -11.34 -3.27 -12.73
CA GLU A 22 -10.17 -4.12 -12.51
C GLU A 22 -10.57 -5.59 -12.32
N GLY A 23 -11.58 -5.87 -11.49
CA GLY A 23 -12.14 -7.21 -11.30
C GLY A 23 -12.58 -7.84 -12.63
N LYS A 24 -13.35 -7.10 -13.42
CA LYS A 24 -13.77 -7.54 -14.76
C LYS A 24 -12.59 -7.82 -15.69
N ARG A 25 -11.63 -6.89 -15.81
CA ARG A 25 -10.52 -6.98 -16.78
C ARG A 25 -9.42 -7.97 -16.39
N ARG A 26 -8.98 -7.94 -15.13
CA ARG A 26 -7.82 -8.71 -14.63
C ARG A 26 -8.24 -10.08 -14.09
N TYR A 27 -9.44 -10.17 -13.53
CA TYR A 27 -9.94 -11.39 -12.87
C TYR A 27 -11.15 -12.02 -13.57
N SER A 28 -11.53 -11.51 -14.75
CA SER A 28 -12.61 -12.06 -15.59
C SER A 28 -13.94 -12.25 -14.87
N THR A 29 -14.27 -11.36 -13.93
CA THR A 29 -15.56 -11.39 -13.21
C THR A 29 -16.76 -11.19 -14.15
N ASP A 30 -16.54 -10.70 -15.38
CA ASP A 30 -17.56 -10.62 -16.44
C ASP A 30 -17.91 -11.97 -17.08
N ARG A 31 -17.07 -12.99 -16.88
CA ARG A 31 -17.15 -14.32 -17.50
C ARG A 31 -17.23 -15.44 -16.45
N VAL A 32 -18.01 -15.22 -15.39
CA VAL A 32 -18.30 -16.25 -14.39
C VAL A 32 -19.33 -17.23 -14.96
N MET A 33 -18.87 -18.40 -15.40
CA MET A 33 -19.68 -19.43 -16.09
C MET A 33 -20.31 -20.46 -15.14
N THR A 34 -20.38 -20.16 -13.84
CA THR A 34 -20.93 -21.09 -12.85
C THR A 34 -22.44 -21.24 -13.04
N LYS A 35 -22.95 -22.48 -12.97
CA LYS A 35 -24.36 -22.79 -13.26
C LYS A 35 -25.33 -22.45 -12.13
N LEU A 36 -24.84 -22.36 -10.89
CA LEU A 36 -25.63 -22.09 -9.69
C LEU A 36 -25.32 -20.70 -9.13
N ARG A 37 -26.35 -20.01 -8.64
CA ARG A 37 -26.21 -18.68 -8.06
C ARG A 37 -25.21 -18.64 -6.90
N GLU A 38 -25.30 -19.58 -5.98
CA GLU A 38 -24.40 -19.68 -4.81
C GLU A 38 -22.93 -19.79 -5.21
N THR A 39 -22.64 -20.56 -6.27
CA THR A 39 -21.28 -20.73 -6.79
C THR A 39 -20.79 -19.47 -7.49
N SER A 40 -21.64 -18.75 -8.23
CA SER A 40 -21.26 -17.44 -8.80
C SER A 40 -20.94 -16.42 -7.72
N GLU A 41 -21.77 -16.33 -6.69
CA GLU A 41 -21.57 -15.40 -5.56
C GLU A 41 -20.26 -15.72 -4.83
N THR A 42 -19.96 -17.00 -4.61
CA THR A 42 -18.73 -17.45 -3.98
C THR A 42 -17.50 -17.10 -4.82
N VAL A 43 -17.53 -17.35 -6.14
CA VAL A 43 -16.42 -17.00 -7.05
C VAL A 43 -16.17 -15.50 -7.06
N ILE A 44 -17.23 -14.70 -7.19
CA ILE A 44 -17.11 -13.23 -7.19
C ILE A 44 -16.51 -12.77 -5.86
N SER A 45 -17.01 -13.28 -4.73
CA SER A 45 -16.52 -12.93 -3.40
C SER A 45 -15.05 -13.29 -3.20
N MET A 46 -14.63 -14.48 -3.66
CA MET A 46 -13.24 -14.93 -3.61
C MET A 46 -12.32 -14.01 -4.43
N VAL A 47 -12.73 -13.58 -5.63
CA VAL A 47 -11.96 -12.64 -6.46
C VAL A 47 -11.73 -11.33 -5.71
N TYR A 48 -12.78 -10.73 -5.15
CA TYR A 48 -12.62 -9.48 -4.41
C TYR A 48 -11.83 -9.66 -3.10
N LEU A 49 -11.90 -10.83 -2.45
CA LEU A 49 -11.04 -11.15 -1.32
C LEU A 49 -9.56 -11.17 -1.74
N VAL A 50 -9.21 -11.88 -2.81
CA VAL A 50 -7.83 -11.94 -3.33
C VAL A 50 -7.32 -10.57 -3.72
N MET A 51 -8.14 -9.74 -4.39
CA MET A 51 -7.79 -8.35 -4.72
C MET A 51 -7.45 -7.52 -3.48
N ASN A 52 -8.22 -7.67 -2.40
CA ASN A 52 -7.96 -6.97 -1.13
C ASN A 52 -6.69 -7.49 -0.45
N LEU A 53 -6.47 -8.80 -0.41
CA LEU A 53 -5.27 -9.41 0.16
C LEU A 53 -4.00 -8.98 -0.59
N GLU A 54 -4.05 -8.98 -1.92
CA GLU A 54 -2.95 -8.49 -2.75
C GLU A 54 -2.57 -7.03 -2.43
N ARG A 55 -3.57 -6.18 -2.15
CA ARG A 55 -3.35 -4.80 -1.74
C ARG A 55 -2.69 -4.73 -0.36
N LEU A 56 -3.23 -5.44 0.62
CA LEU A 56 -2.70 -5.47 1.99
C LEU A 56 -1.26 -5.96 2.04
N LEU A 57 -0.93 -7.01 1.27
CA LEU A 57 0.45 -7.51 1.19
C LEU A 57 1.40 -6.49 0.57
N ARG A 58 0.98 -5.79 -0.48
CA ARG A 58 1.80 -4.72 -1.11
C ARG A 58 1.99 -3.52 -0.20
N GLU A 59 0.94 -3.06 0.47
CA GLU A 59 1.01 -1.95 1.42
C GLU A 59 1.87 -2.32 2.64
N GLY A 60 1.70 -3.54 3.16
CA GLY A 60 2.52 -4.09 4.24
C GLY A 60 3.99 -4.18 3.86
N ALA A 61 4.30 -4.78 2.71
CA ALA A 61 5.68 -4.88 2.22
C ALA A 61 6.31 -3.51 1.98
N SER A 62 5.59 -2.59 1.34
CA SER A 62 6.05 -1.22 1.08
C SER A 62 6.36 -0.47 2.38
N SER A 63 5.43 -0.51 3.36
CA SER A 63 5.64 0.15 4.65
C SER A 63 6.83 -0.42 5.42
N TYR A 64 7.03 -1.74 5.37
CA TYR A 64 8.17 -2.40 5.98
C TYR A 64 9.51 -1.99 5.33
N LEU A 65 9.59 -2.01 3.99
CA LEU A 65 10.78 -1.59 3.24
C LEU A 65 11.12 -0.12 3.49
N MET A 66 10.12 0.76 3.55
CA MET A 66 10.34 2.17 3.87
C MET A 66 10.93 2.34 5.28
N ARG A 67 10.46 1.59 6.27
CA ARG A 67 11.02 1.62 7.63
C ARG A 67 12.48 1.19 7.64
N ILE A 68 12.82 0.09 6.95
CA ILE A 68 14.22 -0.34 6.82
C ILE A 68 15.07 0.75 6.17
N TYR A 69 14.62 1.31 5.05
CA TYR A 69 15.33 2.39 4.35
C TYR A 69 15.59 3.59 5.27
N HIS A 70 14.58 4.03 6.03
CA HIS A 70 14.73 5.12 6.99
C HIS A 70 15.70 4.78 8.13
N SER A 71 15.64 3.56 8.67
CA SER A 71 16.57 3.10 9.71
C SER A 71 18.02 3.05 9.20
N LEU A 72 18.25 2.49 8.00
CA LEU A 72 19.58 2.42 7.39
C LEU A 72 20.12 3.82 7.08
N LYS A 73 19.28 4.70 6.54
CA LYS A 73 19.65 6.10 6.27
C LYS A 73 19.98 6.87 7.55
N ALA A 74 19.25 6.63 8.64
CA ALA A 74 19.54 7.22 9.93
C ALA A 74 20.88 6.74 10.50
N CYS A 75 21.20 5.44 10.42
CA CYS A 75 22.51 4.91 10.80
C CYS A 75 23.64 5.56 9.99
N LEU A 76 23.49 5.66 8.67
CA LEU A 76 24.50 6.29 7.81
C LEU A 76 24.66 7.79 8.09
N LEU A 77 23.54 8.50 8.31
CA LEU A 77 23.57 9.92 8.70
C LEU A 77 24.24 10.12 10.07
N LEU A 78 24.00 9.22 11.01
CA LEU A 78 24.68 9.23 12.31
C LEU A 78 26.18 8.99 12.14
N GLU A 79 26.62 8.09 11.25
CA GLU A 79 28.04 7.90 10.95
C GLU A 79 28.69 9.16 10.33
N VAL A 80 27.99 9.82 9.40
CA VAL A 80 28.46 11.09 8.80
C VAL A 80 28.53 12.21 9.84
N LEU A 81 27.52 12.33 10.71
CA LEU A 81 27.49 13.33 11.79
C LEU A 81 28.52 13.04 12.90
N TRP A 82 28.83 11.78 13.21
CA TRP A 82 29.86 11.41 14.17
C TRP A 82 31.27 11.66 13.61
N GLY A 83 31.45 11.57 12.29
CA GLY A 83 32.71 11.92 11.62
C GLY A 83 33.04 13.42 11.63
N GLU A 84 32.05 14.31 11.75
CA GLU A 84 32.25 15.76 11.92
C GLU A 84 32.48 16.17 13.39
N LEU A 85 32.06 15.36 14.36
CA LEU A 85 32.46 15.51 15.77
C LEU A 85 33.87 14.91 15.98
N ASP A 86 34.87 15.67 15.55
CA ASP A 86 36.28 15.40 15.81
C ASP A 86 36.57 15.33 17.33
N TRP A 87 36.97 14.14 17.80
CA TRP A 87 37.39 13.85 19.17
C TRP A 87 38.87 14.18 19.44
N SER A 88 39.55 14.95 18.57
CA SER A 88 40.97 15.33 18.75
C SER A 88 41.31 16.05 20.06
N GLY A 89 40.32 16.44 20.87
CA GLY A 89 40.51 17.07 22.18
C GLY A 89 40.57 16.12 23.40
N MET A 90 40.39 14.81 23.26
CA MET A 90 40.31 13.86 24.40
C MET A 90 41.57 13.00 24.63
N GLN A 91 42.75 13.48 24.21
CA GLN A 91 44.02 12.96 24.73
C GLN A 91 44.77 14.06 25.50
N GLY A 92 44.90 13.84 26.81
CA GLY A 92 45.91 14.52 27.64
C GLY A 92 45.35 15.45 28.71
N ARG A 93 45.27 14.95 29.93
CA ARG A 93 46.06 15.48 31.04
C ARG A 93 46.08 14.47 32.19
N GLY A 94 47.28 13.96 32.46
CA GLY A 94 47.68 13.56 33.81
C GLY A 94 47.87 14.79 34.69
#